data_AF-A0A9Q6ZH59-F1
#
_entry.id   AF-A0A9Q6ZH59-F1
#
_cell.length_a   1.000
_cell.length_b   1.000
_cell.length_c   1.000
_cell.angle_alpha   90.00
_cell.angle_beta   90.00
_cell.angle_gamma   90.00
#
_symmetry.space_group_name_H-M   'P 1'
#
loop_
_entity.id
_entity.type
_entity.pdbx_description
1 polymer ?
#
loop_
_entity_poly.entity_id
_entity_poly.type
_entity_poly.pdbx_seq_one_letter_code
_entity_poly.pdbx_strand_id
1 'polypeptide(L)'
;MNTLFNFDIHPKGAISQAFLDSGIYTFQAATAYICGLPYGRNANKADLLSFFADGKGTCSTKHAVLKQVAEENGYTDLHLILGIFKMNGQNTPLVGDTLAQYQLDYIPEAHTYLKYKNQRFDFTRTGASPADFQSDLLVEYEIQANEIGAYKVRVHQEFMAQWLQANQDIPYATTEIWAIREQCIQDLSV
;
A
#
# COMPACT_ATOMS: atom_id res chain seq x y z
N MET A 1 8.07 -6.06 21.14
CA MET A 1 7.28 -5.30 20.16
C MET A 1 8.25 -4.37 19.45
N ASN A 2 8.40 -4.51 18.14
CA ASN A 2 9.27 -3.64 17.36
C ASN A 2 8.52 -2.34 17.11
N THR A 3 8.83 -1.32 17.90
CA THR A 3 8.17 -0.02 17.82
C THR A 3 8.83 0.80 16.73
N LEU A 4 8.04 1.31 15.78
CA LEU A 4 8.50 2.35 14.88
C LEU A 4 8.98 3.55 15.71
N PHE A 5 9.99 4.28 15.22
CA PHE A 5 10.48 5.48 15.90
C PHE A 5 9.37 6.53 16.00
N ASN A 6 9.47 7.43 16.99
CA ASN A 6 8.51 8.50 17.20
C ASN A 6 9.25 9.85 17.27
N PHE A 7 8.57 10.91 16.84
CA PHE A 7 9.06 12.29 16.85
C PHE A 7 7.90 13.28 16.88
N ASP A 8 8.18 14.50 17.33
CA ASP A 8 7.24 15.62 17.25
C ASP A 8 7.20 16.17 15.83
N ILE A 9 5.99 16.35 15.30
CA ILE A 9 5.77 16.93 13.98
C ILE A 9 5.96 18.44 14.10
N HIS A 10 6.85 18.99 13.29
CA HIS A 10 7.06 20.43 13.15
C HIS A 10 6.52 20.91 11.79
N PRO A 11 6.08 22.17 11.66
CA PRO A 11 5.48 22.70 10.43
C PRO A 11 6.54 22.96 9.34
N LYS A 12 7.17 21.89 8.84
CA LYS A 12 8.26 21.92 7.86
C LYS A 12 7.82 21.62 6.43
N GLY A 13 6.55 21.30 6.23
CA GLY A 13 5.94 21.09 4.92
C GLY A 13 4.43 20.97 5.02
N ALA A 14 3.78 20.81 3.87
CA ALA A 14 2.32 20.88 3.77
C ALA A 14 1.64 19.70 4.47
N ILE A 15 2.23 18.50 4.44
CA ILE A 15 1.67 17.34 5.13
C ILE A 15 1.82 17.48 6.64
N SER A 16 2.96 18.00 7.12
CA SER A 16 3.19 18.33 8.52
C SER A 16 2.15 19.34 9.01
N GLN A 17 1.90 20.40 8.24
CA GLN A 17 0.88 21.39 8.59
C GLN A 17 -0.51 20.76 8.66
N ALA A 18 -0.89 19.91 7.69
CA ALA A 18 -2.18 19.24 7.69
C ALA A 18 -2.40 18.34 8.92
N PHE A 19 -1.36 17.65 9.41
CA PHE A 19 -1.43 16.91 10.67
C PHE A 19 -1.62 17.84 11.87
N LEU A 20 -0.86 18.93 11.95
CA LEU A 20 -0.96 19.89 13.05
C LEU A 20 -2.34 20.56 13.11
N ASP A 21 -2.90 20.94 11.96
CA ASP A 21 -4.25 21.50 11.84
C ASP A 21 -5.33 20.49 12.27
N SER A 22 -5.04 19.19 12.15
CA SER A 22 -5.89 18.09 12.61
C SER A 22 -5.67 17.72 14.09
N GLY A 23 -4.85 18.48 14.82
CA GLY A 23 -4.52 18.20 16.22
C GLY A 23 -3.60 16.99 16.44
N ILE A 24 -2.86 16.58 15.41
CA ILE A 24 -1.95 15.43 15.44
C ILE A 24 -0.52 15.93 15.50
N TYR A 25 0.12 15.76 16.66
CA TYR A 25 1.41 16.40 16.97
C TYR A 25 2.61 15.46 16.94
N THR A 26 2.42 14.14 16.87
CA THR A 26 3.52 13.17 16.86
C THR A 26 3.37 12.17 15.74
N PHE A 27 4.49 11.61 15.28
CA PHE A 27 4.47 10.58 14.25
C PHE A 27 3.72 9.32 14.68
N GLN A 28 3.84 8.91 15.95
CA GLN A 28 3.05 7.82 16.49
C GLN A 28 1.55 8.12 16.41
N ALA A 29 1.11 9.33 16.78
CA ALA A 29 -0.28 9.73 16.63
C ALA A 29 -0.73 9.74 15.16
N ALA A 30 0.14 10.18 14.23
CA ALA A 30 -0.13 10.12 12.79
C ALA A 30 -0.32 8.68 12.29
N THR A 31 0.54 7.73 12.71
CA THR A 31 0.39 6.32 12.33
C THR A 31 -0.91 5.72 12.87
N ALA A 32 -1.29 6.04 14.11
CA ALA A 32 -2.54 5.57 14.71
C ALA A 32 -3.77 6.16 14.00
N TYR A 33 -3.75 7.46 13.72
CA TYR A 33 -4.80 8.14 12.94
C TYR A 33 -4.97 7.49 11.56
N ILE A 34 -3.89 7.35 10.80
CA ILE A 34 -3.91 6.79 9.45
C ILE A 34 -4.39 5.34 9.45
N CYS A 35 -3.94 4.53 10.41
CA CYS A 35 -4.37 3.14 10.56
C CYS A 35 -5.88 3.01 10.84
N GLY A 36 -6.45 3.97 11.58
CA GLY A 36 -7.87 4.03 11.92
C GLY A 36 -8.79 4.53 10.79
N LEU A 37 -8.27 5.17 9.75
CA LEU A 37 -9.09 5.65 8.64
C LEU A 37 -9.59 4.49 7.75
N PRO A 38 -10.81 4.57 7.18
CA PRO A 38 -11.31 3.60 6.22
C PRO A 38 -10.36 3.37 5.03
N TYR A 39 -10.41 2.15 4.50
CA TYR A 39 -9.76 1.84 3.22
C TYR A 39 -10.60 2.40 2.06
N GLY A 40 -9.97 3.06 1.10
CA GLY A 40 -10.68 3.55 -0.07
C GLY A 40 -9.86 4.43 -1.01
N ARG A 41 -10.28 4.51 -2.27
CA ARG A 41 -9.60 5.34 -3.27
C ARG A 41 -9.82 6.83 -2.96
N ASN A 42 -8.72 7.58 -2.96
CA ASN A 42 -8.72 9.04 -2.88
C ASN A 42 -9.17 9.68 -4.20
N ALA A 43 -9.79 10.86 -4.11
CA ALA A 43 -10.25 11.61 -5.28
C ALA A 43 -9.09 12.04 -6.18
N ASN A 44 -7.97 12.47 -5.58
CA ASN A 44 -6.75 12.83 -6.28
C ASN A 44 -5.52 12.20 -5.63
N LYS A 45 -5.05 11.07 -6.19
CA LYS A 45 -3.87 10.36 -5.66
C LYS A 45 -2.54 11.10 -5.93
N ALA A 46 -2.52 12.08 -6.83
CA ALA A 46 -1.34 12.88 -7.11
C ALA A 46 -1.14 14.01 -6.10
N ASP A 47 -2.19 14.35 -5.33
CA ASP A 47 -2.15 15.33 -4.27
C ASP A 47 -2.36 14.65 -2.92
N LEU A 48 -1.27 14.45 -2.18
CA LEU A 48 -1.32 13.84 -0.85
C LEU A 48 -2.13 14.66 0.16
N LEU A 49 -2.37 15.96 -0.06
CA LEU A 49 -3.24 16.75 0.82
C LEU A 49 -4.71 16.35 0.68
N SER A 50 -5.13 15.84 -0.49
CA SER A 50 -6.50 15.36 -0.69
C SER A 50 -6.85 14.22 0.27
N PHE A 51 -5.85 13.48 0.75
CA PHE A 51 -6.02 12.42 1.75
C PHE A 51 -6.76 12.90 3.00
N PHE A 52 -6.43 14.10 3.50
CA PHE A 52 -7.01 14.64 4.72
C PHE A 52 -8.48 15.05 4.51
N ALA A 53 -8.82 15.59 3.34
CA ALA A 53 -10.19 15.92 2.98
C ALA A 53 -11.06 14.68 2.72
N ASP A 54 -10.48 13.63 2.12
CA ASP A 54 -11.19 12.40 1.78
C ASP A 54 -11.52 11.54 3.00
N GLY A 55 -10.77 11.67 4.11
CA GLY A 55 -10.97 10.91 5.34
C GLY A 55 -10.81 9.39 5.17
N LYS A 56 -10.08 8.95 4.14
CA LYS A 56 -9.82 7.55 3.79
C LYS A 56 -8.58 7.44 2.91
N GLY A 57 -8.04 6.25 2.74
CA GLY A 57 -6.97 6.03 1.77
C GLY A 57 -6.70 4.56 1.46
N THR A 58 -5.88 4.31 0.44
CA THR A 58 -5.39 2.96 0.14
C THR A 58 -4.08 2.70 0.86
N CYS A 59 -3.53 1.49 0.76
CA CYS A 59 -2.18 1.20 1.26
C CYS A 59 -1.15 2.21 0.71
N SER A 60 -1.28 2.62 -0.55
CA SER A 60 -0.33 3.54 -1.16
C SER A 60 -0.43 4.96 -0.62
N THR A 61 -1.62 5.56 -0.55
CA THR A 61 -1.75 6.95 -0.06
C THR A 61 -1.48 7.06 1.44
N LYS A 62 -1.97 6.09 2.24
CA LYS A 62 -1.71 6.04 3.68
C LYS A 62 -0.22 6.04 4.01
N HIS A 63 0.56 5.16 3.38
CA HIS A 63 2.00 5.08 3.64
C HIS A 63 2.80 6.22 3.00
N ALA A 64 2.36 6.75 1.86
CA ALA A 64 3.00 7.92 1.25
C ALA A 64 2.87 9.18 2.12
N VAL A 65 1.70 9.40 2.74
CA VAL A 65 1.52 10.51 3.69
C VAL A 65 2.45 10.37 4.89
N LEU A 66 2.59 9.16 5.45
CA LEU A 66 3.53 8.88 6.54
C LEU A 66 4.99 9.07 6.13
N LYS A 67 5.37 8.62 4.92
CA LYS A 67 6.70 8.85 4.35
C LYS A 67 6.97 10.34 4.20
N GLN A 68 6.02 11.09 3.64
CA GLN A 68 6.18 12.52 3.38
C GLN A 68 6.33 13.33 4.66
N VAL A 69 5.53 13.08 5.71
CA VAL A 69 5.69 13.79 7.00
C VAL A 69 7.02 13.46 7.70
N ALA A 70 7.52 12.23 7.55
CA ALA A 70 8.83 11.86 8.06
C ALA A 70 9.96 12.62 7.34
N GLU A 71 9.91 12.70 6.01
CA GLU A 71 10.89 13.44 5.21
C GLU A 71 10.87 14.94 5.49
N GLU A 72 9.69 15.56 5.56
CA GLU A 72 9.54 16.96 5.94
C GLU A 72 10.19 17.24 7.32
N ASN A 73 10.17 16.27 8.23
CA ASN A 73 10.78 16.39 9.55
C ASN A 73 12.24 15.94 9.62
N GLY A 74 12.85 15.55 8.50
CA GLY A 74 14.27 15.15 8.40
C GLY A 74 14.55 13.68 8.74
N TYR A 75 13.51 12.84 8.82
CA TYR A 75 13.63 11.40 9.06
C TYR A 75 13.61 10.64 7.73
N THR A 76 14.77 10.55 7.08
CA THR A 76 14.91 9.96 5.73
C THR A 76 15.08 8.45 5.71
N ASP A 77 15.45 7.83 6.83
CA ASP A 77 15.68 6.37 6.96
C ASP A 77 14.39 5.53 6.96
N LEU A 78 13.23 6.18 6.85
CA LEU A 78 11.95 5.51 6.66
C LEU A 78 11.70 5.33 5.17
N HIS A 79 11.73 4.10 4.68
CA HIS A 79 11.59 3.80 3.26
C HIS A 79 10.15 3.44 2.93
N LEU A 80 9.65 3.94 1.80
CA LEU A 80 8.36 3.53 1.23
C LEU A 80 8.60 2.41 0.23
N ILE A 81 7.97 1.27 0.45
CA ILE A 81 8.21 0.05 -0.32
C ILE A 81 6.97 -0.31 -1.12
N LEU A 82 7.18 -0.62 -2.40
CA LEU A 82 6.25 -1.32 -3.27
C LEU A 82 6.64 -2.80 -3.29
N GLY A 83 5.84 -3.64 -2.64
CA GLY A 83 5.99 -5.09 -2.69
C GLY A 83 5.02 -5.70 -3.70
N ILE A 84 5.49 -6.64 -4.52
CA ILE A 84 4.61 -7.53 -5.26
C ILE A 84 4.59 -8.88 -4.53
N PHE A 85 3.40 -9.36 -4.20
CA PHE A 85 3.21 -10.63 -3.49
C PHE A 85 2.18 -11.52 -4.19
N LYS A 86 2.18 -12.82 -3.86
CA LYS A 86 1.16 -13.75 -4.32
C LYS A 86 -0.14 -13.55 -3.54
N MET A 87 -1.09 -12.78 -4.06
CA MET A 87 -2.40 -12.65 -3.42
C MET A 87 -3.23 -13.90 -3.70
N ASN A 88 -3.70 -14.56 -2.65
CA ASN A 88 -4.42 -15.83 -2.72
C ASN A 88 -5.52 -15.92 -1.64
N GLY A 89 -6.36 -16.96 -1.69
CA GLY A 89 -7.45 -17.15 -0.73
C GLY A 89 -7.01 -17.51 0.71
N GLN A 90 -5.72 -17.79 0.96
CA GLN A 90 -5.22 -18.02 2.32
C GLN A 90 -4.82 -16.72 2.99
N ASN A 91 -4.01 -15.89 2.32
CA ASN A 91 -3.58 -14.61 2.86
C ASN A 91 -4.60 -13.49 2.70
N THR A 92 -5.47 -13.61 1.70
CA THR A 92 -6.51 -12.61 1.38
C THR A 92 -7.84 -13.33 1.15
N PRO A 93 -8.51 -13.83 2.22
CA PRO A 93 -9.66 -14.73 2.08
C PRO A 93 -10.80 -14.20 1.21
N LEU A 94 -11.05 -12.89 1.23
CA LEU A 94 -12.13 -12.25 0.47
C LEU A 94 -11.98 -12.38 -1.06
N VAL A 95 -10.77 -12.62 -1.58
CA VAL A 95 -10.56 -12.80 -3.03
C VAL A 95 -10.65 -14.26 -3.47
N GLY A 96 -10.80 -15.19 -2.52
CA GLY A 96 -10.72 -16.63 -2.76
C GLY A 96 -11.73 -17.12 -3.78
N ASP A 97 -12.97 -16.65 -3.70
CA ASP A 97 -14.05 -17.04 -4.62
C ASP A 97 -13.77 -16.57 -6.05
N THR A 98 -13.31 -15.32 -6.21
CA THR A 98 -12.92 -14.77 -7.51
C THR A 98 -11.77 -15.58 -8.11
N LEU A 99 -10.72 -15.85 -7.35
CA LEU A 99 -9.58 -16.64 -7.85
C LEU A 99 -9.99 -18.08 -8.22
N ALA A 100 -10.85 -18.71 -7.42
CA ALA A 100 -11.37 -20.05 -7.71
C ALA A 100 -12.21 -20.08 -9.00
N GLN A 101 -13.05 -19.06 -9.23
CA GLN A 101 -13.83 -18.93 -10.47
C GLN A 101 -12.94 -18.92 -11.72
N TYR A 102 -11.78 -18.28 -11.64
CA TYR A 102 -10.80 -18.20 -12.74
C TYR A 102 -9.69 -19.26 -12.66
N GLN A 103 -9.80 -20.24 -11.76
CA GLN A 103 -8.81 -21.33 -11.59
C GLN A 103 -7.37 -20.82 -11.36
N LEU A 104 -7.23 -19.74 -10.60
CA LEU A 104 -5.93 -19.15 -10.25
C LEU A 104 -5.58 -19.50 -8.80
N ASP A 105 -4.42 -20.13 -8.58
CA ASP A 105 -3.90 -20.35 -7.22
C ASP A 105 -3.56 -19.03 -6.51
N TYR A 106 -3.10 -18.06 -7.29
CA TYR A 106 -2.82 -16.70 -6.85
C TYR A 106 -2.79 -15.73 -8.04
N ILE A 107 -2.86 -14.44 -7.73
CA ILE A 107 -2.59 -13.36 -8.67
C ILE A 107 -1.53 -12.41 -8.08
N PRO A 108 -0.50 -11.98 -8.83
CA PRO A 108 0.45 -11.00 -8.33
C PRO A 108 -0.26 -9.69 -7.99
N GLU A 109 -0.08 -9.21 -6.76
CA GLU A 109 -0.70 -7.98 -6.27
C GLU A 109 0.33 -7.00 -5.71
N ALA A 110 0.12 -5.71 -5.99
CA ALA A 110 0.98 -4.62 -5.59
C ALA A 110 0.53 -3.96 -4.28
N HIS A 111 1.30 -4.19 -3.22
CA HIS A 111 1.09 -3.61 -1.90
C HIS A 111 2.11 -2.53 -1.57
N THR A 112 1.72 -1.51 -0.82
CA THR A 112 2.62 -0.45 -0.37
C THR A 112 2.67 -0.40 1.15
N TYR A 113 3.87 -0.37 1.72
CA TYR A 113 4.11 -0.35 3.17
C TYR A 113 5.42 0.39 3.49
N LEU A 114 5.72 0.57 4.77
CA LEU A 114 6.96 1.23 5.22
C LEU A 114 8.00 0.22 5.68
N LYS A 115 9.27 0.57 5.51
CA LYS A 115 10.40 -0.22 6.01
C LYS A 115 11.38 0.68 6.76
N TYR A 116 11.73 0.29 7.98
CA TYR A 116 12.70 0.98 8.83
C TYR A 116 13.57 -0.04 9.54
N LYS A 117 14.90 0.12 9.51
CA LYS A 117 15.86 -0.84 10.10
C LYS A 117 15.58 -2.30 9.71
N ASN A 118 15.29 -2.52 8.43
CA ASN A 118 14.92 -3.83 7.85
C ASN A 118 13.62 -4.47 8.41
N GLN A 119 12.81 -3.71 9.14
CA GLN A 119 11.51 -4.14 9.63
C GLN A 119 10.41 -3.50 8.78
N ARG A 120 9.36 -4.27 8.46
CA ARG A 120 8.21 -3.81 7.69
C ARG A 120 7.11 -3.35 8.64
N PHE A 121 6.39 -2.30 8.23
CA PHE A 121 5.28 -1.73 8.99
C PHE A 121 4.13 -1.46 8.04
N ASP A 122 2.95 -2.00 8.36
CA ASP A 122 1.73 -1.86 7.57
C ASP A 122 0.64 -1.14 8.40
N PHE A 123 0.19 -0.01 7.88
CA PHE A 123 -0.83 0.87 8.44
C PHE A 123 -2.07 0.94 7.54
N THR A 124 -2.28 -0.07 6.68
CA THR A 124 -3.40 -0.09 5.73
C THR A 124 -4.75 -0.11 6.44
N ARG A 125 -4.87 -0.89 7.52
CA ARG A 125 -6.06 -1.00 8.38
C ARG A 125 -5.66 -1.48 9.77
N THR A 126 -6.54 -1.30 10.75
CA THR A 126 -6.41 -1.92 12.07
C THR A 126 -6.20 -3.43 11.94
N GLY A 127 -5.14 -3.94 12.56
CA GLY A 127 -4.77 -5.35 12.53
C GLY A 127 -4.03 -5.82 11.28
N ALA A 128 -3.79 -4.95 10.29
CA ALA A 128 -2.89 -5.27 9.18
C ALA A 128 -1.49 -5.59 9.71
N SER A 129 -0.85 -6.60 9.13
CA SER A 129 0.47 -7.03 9.53
C SER A 129 1.30 -7.42 8.32
N PRO A 130 2.62 -7.14 8.31
CA PRO A 130 3.51 -7.73 7.32
C PRO A 130 3.43 -9.26 7.26
N ALA A 131 3.06 -9.92 8.37
CA ALA A 131 2.85 -11.36 8.39
C ALA A 131 1.79 -11.84 7.39
N ASP A 132 0.85 -10.96 7.01
CA ASP A 132 -0.22 -11.27 6.08
C ASP A 132 0.31 -11.53 4.67
N PHE A 133 1.44 -10.95 4.26
CA PHE A 133 1.95 -11.07 2.89
C PHE A 133 3.43 -11.44 2.78
N GLN A 134 4.23 -11.31 3.84
CA GLN A 134 5.69 -11.42 3.76
C GLN A 134 6.19 -12.80 3.30
N SER A 135 5.47 -13.88 3.61
CA SER A 135 5.82 -15.24 3.18
C SER A 135 5.60 -15.46 1.68
N ASP A 136 4.74 -14.65 1.08
CA ASP A 136 4.32 -14.70 -0.31
C ASP A 136 4.95 -13.58 -1.16
N LEU A 137 5.85 -12.80 -0.58
CA LEU A 137 6.50 -11.65 -1.22
C LEU A 137 7.45 -12.12 -2.32
N LEU A 138 7.28 -11.58 -3.54
CA LEU A 138 8.05 -11.93 -4.72
C LEU A 138 9.20 -10.94 -4.96
N VAL A 139 8.93 -9.64 -4.80
CA VAL A 139 9.91 -8.57 -5.02
C VAL A 139 9.53 -7.32 -4.22
N GLU A 140 10.55 -6.52 -3.86
CA GLU A 140 10.40 -5.20 -3.26
C GLU A 140 11.10 -4.15 -4.13
N TYR A 141 10.46 -3.00 -4.29
CA TYR A 141 11.05 -1.80 -4.86
C TYR A 141 10.90 -0.67 -3.84
N GLU A 142 11.97 0.07 -3.58
CA GLU A 142 11.84 1.34 -2.89
C GLU A 142 11.26 2.37 -3.86
N ILE A 143 10.25 3.11 -3.41
CA ILE A 143 9.58 4.14 -4.20
C ILE A 143 9.48 5.45 -3.42
N GLN A 144 9.29 6.54 -4.12
CA GLN A 144 9.02 7.85 -3.55
C GLN A 144 7.51 8.09 -3.36
N ALA A 145 7.16 9.07 -2.52
CA ALA A 145 5.76 9.38 -2.22
C ALA A 145 4.96 9.80 -3.49
N ASN A 146 5.61 10.42 -4.47
CA ASN A 146 5.02 10.80 -5.76
C ASN A 146 4.94 9.63 -6.78
N GLU A 147 5.52 8.47 -6.48
CA GLU A 147 5.53 7.30 -7.38
C GLU A 147 4.38 6.30 -7.12
N ILE A 148 3.53 6.57 -6.12
CA ILE A 148 2.39 5.71 -5.76
C ILE A 148 1.29 5.61 -6.82
N GLY A 149 1.30 6.51 -7.81
CA GLY A 149 0.31 6.59 -8.89
C GLY A 149 0.74 5.81 -10.12
N ALA A 150 1.03 6.52 -11.21
CA ALA A 150 1.32 5.94 -12.52
C ALA A 150 2.52 5.00 -12.51
N TYR A 151 3.58 5.33 -11.76
CA TYR A 151 4.76 4.49 -11.65
C TYR A 151 4.42 3.12 -11.03
N LYS A 152 3.71 3.09 -9.90
CA LYS A 152 3.22 1.85 -9.27
C LYS A 152 2.42 0.98 -10.25
N VAL A 153 1.45 1.59 -10.96
CA VAL A 153 0.60 0.85 -11.90
C VAL A 153 1.43 0.22 -13.01
N ARG A 154 2.38 0.97 -13.57
CA ARG A 154 3.27 0.47 -14.62
C ARG A 154 4.13 -0.70 -14.13
N VAL A 155 4.77 -0.58 -12.97
CA VAL A 155 5.56 -1.68 -12.37
C VAL A 155 4.72 -2.93 -12.18
N HIS A 156 3.48 -2.78 -11.70
CA HIS A 156 2.57 -3.91 -11.48
C HIS A 156 2.17 -4.58 -12.80
N GLN A 157 1.82 -3.81 -13.82
CA GLN A 157 1.47 -4.33 -15.14
C GLN A 157 2.64 -5.03 -15.83
N GLU A 158 3.84 -4.45 -15.74
CA GLU A 158 5.07 -5.06 -16.26
C GLU A 158 5.36 -6.41 -15.56
N PHE A 159 5.25 -6.46 -14.23
CA PHE A 159 5.43 -7.69 -13.46
C PHE A 159 4.38 -8.75 -13.83
N MET A 160 3.12 -8.35 -13.98
CA MET A 160 2.02 -9.24 -14.33
C MET A 160 2.22 -9.87 -15.73
N ALA A 161 2.71 -9.09 -16.70
CA ALA A 161 3.05 -9.61 -18.02
C ALA A 161 4.19 -10.63 -17.96
N GLN A 162 5.23 -10.39 -17.16
CA GLN A 162 6.34 -11.34 -16.95
C GLN A 162 5.86 -12.61 -16.25
N TRP A 163 5.00 -12.48 -15.25
CA TRP A 163 4.39 -13.60 -14.55
C TRP A 163 3.59 -14.50 -15.50
N LEU A 164 2.76 -13.92 -16.39
CA LEU A 164 2.04 -14.69 -17.41
C LEU A 164 2.97 -15.42 -18.38
N GLN A 165 4.05 -14.78 -18.83
CA GLN A 165 5.04 -15.42 -19.71
C GLN A 165 5.70 -16.65 -19.05
N ALA A 166 5.90 -16.59 -17.72
CA ALA A 166 6.44 -17.69 -16.93
C ALA A 166 5.41 -18.78 -16.58
N ASN A 167 4.10 -18.53 -16.78
CA ASN A 167 3.00 -19.43 -16.44
C ASN A 167 2.09 -19.63 -17.65
N GLN A 168 2.63 -20.29 -18.69
CA GLN A 168 1.96 -20.44 -19.99
C GLN A 168 0.67 -21.27 -19.96
N ASP A 169 0.44 -22.01 -18.88
CA ASP A 169 -0.79 -22.78 -18.68
C ASP A 169 -1.99 -21.91 -18.29
N ILE A 170 -1.77 -20.63 -17.92
CA ILE A 170 -2.83 -19.69 -17.59
C ILE A 170 -3.47 -19.19 -18.89
N PRO A 171 -4.76 -19.51 -19.16
CA PRO A 171 -5.38 -19.27 -20.46
C PRO A 171 -5.98 -17.86 -20.59
N TYR A 172 -5.33 -16.85 -20.02
CA TYR A 172 -5.82 -15.46 -19.98
C TYR A 172 -4.80 -14.48 -20.53
N ALA A 173 -5.27 -13.50 -21.29
CA ALA A 173 -4.46 -12.37 -21.72
C ALA A 173 -4.19 -11.40 -20.56
N THR A 174 -3.17 -10.56 -20.69
CA THR A 174 -2.81 -9.54 -19.68
C THR A 174 -3.97 -8.62 -19.30
N THR A 175 -4.82 -8.26 -20.26
CA THR A 175 -6.01 -7.42 -20.01
C THR A 175 -7.07 -8.14 -19.18
N GLU A 176 -7.22 -9.45 -19.37
CA GLU A 176 -8.18 -10.27 -18.62
C GLU A 176 -7.68 -10.50 -17.19
N ILE A 177 -6.39 -10.83 -17.00
CA ILE A 177 -5.79 -10.91 -15.66
C ILE A 177 -5.91 -9.58 -14.92
N TRP A 178 -5.68 -8.45 -15.58
CA TRP A 178 -5.85 -7.14 -14.95
C TRP A 178 -7.30 -6.89 -14.51
N ALA A 179 -8.28 -7.32 -15.31
CA ALA A 179 -9.70 -7.23 -14.94
C ALA A 179 -10.03 -8.14 -13.74
N ILE A 180 -9.53 -9.38 -13.71
CA ILE A 180 -9.68 -10.31 -12.59
C ILE A 180 -9.06 -9.72 -11.32
N ARG A 181 -7.89 -9.08 -11.44
CA ARG A 181 -7.25 -8.35 -10.35
C ARG A 181 -8.15 -7.21 -9.83
N GLU A 182 -8.72 -6.40 -10.72
CA GLU A 182 -9.61 -5.31 -10.29
C GLU A 182 -10.86 -5.85 -9.59
N GLN A 183 -11.39 -7.01 -10.00
CA GLN A 183 -12.47 -7.68 -9.28
C GLN A 183 -12.03 -8.07 -7.86
N CYS A 184 -10.86 -8.70 -7.72
CA CYS A 184 -10.30 -9.03 -6.40
C CYS A 184 -10.22 -7.79 -5.49
N ILE A 185 -9.82 -6.62 -6.01
CA ILE A 185 -9.76 -5.38 -5.23
C ILE A 185 -11.15 -4.84 -4.86
N GLN A 186 -12.16 -5.05 -5.71
CA GLN A 186 -13.54 -4.73 -5.36
C GLN A 186 -14.03 -5.61 -4.21
N ASP A 187 -13.68 -6.89 -4.21
CA ASP A 187 -14.02 -7.84 -3.13
C ASP A 187 -13.40 -7.47 -1.78
N LEU A 188 -12.37 -6.61 -1.75
CA LEU A 188 -11.78 -6.06 -0.51
C LEU A 188 -12.49 -4.81 0.02
N SER A 189 -13.41 -4.24 -0.74
CA SER A 189 -14.06 -2.95 -0.43
C SER A 189 -15.43 -3.10 0.26
N VAL A 190 -15.72 -4.29 0.80
CA VAL A 190 -16.94 -4.62 1.55
C VAL A 190 -16.88 -4.23 3.03
#